data_AF-A0A2J6WEJ9-F1
#
_entry.id   AF-A0A2J6WEJ9-F1
#
_cell.length_a   1.000
_cell.length_b   1.000
_cell.length_c   1.000
_cell.angle_alpha   90.00
_cell.angle_beta   90.00
_cell.angle_gamma   90.00
#
_symmetry.space_group_name_H-M   'P 1'
#
loop_
_entity.id
_entity.type
_entity.pdbx_description
1 polymer ?
#
loop_
_entity_poly.entity_id
_entity_poly.type
_entity_poly.pdbx_seq_one_letter_code
_entity_poly.pdbx_strand_id
1 'polypeptide(L)'
;METRRRILNINLLIVKIKAILSTLILLLFIPVTFSGIGLYFAPSGRIARITNWTFLGFSKESLEAMHNVPGMVFGALVVIHLLLNFKIYKNEIICLIRTKT
;
A
#
# COMPACT_ATOMS: atom_id res chain seq x y z
N MET A 1 -14.94 -32.72 -18.67
CA MET A 1 -14.80 -32.44 -17.21
C MET A 1 -13.46 -31.79 -16.86
N GLU A 2 -12.35 -32.24 -17.44
CA GLU A 2 -10.98 -31.70 -17.28
C GLU A 2 -10.87 -30.17 -17.50
N THR A 3 -11.40 -29.65 -18.62
CA THR A 3 -11.29 -28.23 -19.00
C THR A 3 -11.95 -27.29 -17.98
N ARG A 4 -13.14 -27.65 -17.48
CA ARG A 4 -13.86 -26.86 -16.46
C ARG A 4 -13.06 -26.80 -15.15
N ARG A 5 -12.43 -27.91 -14.75
CA ARG A 5 -11.57 -27.99 -13.57
C ARG A 5 -10.34 -27.08 -13.72
N ARG A 6 -9.69 -27.08 -14.89
CA ARG A 6 -8.54 -26.19 -15.17
C ARG A 6 -8.91 -24.72 -15.08
N ILE A 7 -10.03 -24.31 -15.68
CA ILE A 7 -10.51 -22.91 -15.64
C ILE A 7 -10.82 -22.48 -14.20
N LEU A 8 -11.50 -23.34 -13.41
CA LEU A 8 -11.79 -23.06 -12.00
C LEU A 8 -10.51 -22.89 -11.18
N ASN A 9 -9.50 -23.73 -11.40
CA ASN A 9 -8.22 -23.64 -10.69
C ASN A 9 -7.47 -22.34 -11.02
N ILE A 10 -7.46 -21.91 -12.28
CA ILE A 10 -6.82 -20.65 -12.70
C ILE A 10 -7.54 -19.44 -12.09
N ASN A 11 -8.87 -19.41 -12.14
CA ASN A 11 -9.65 -18.32 -11.55
C ASN A 11 -9.43 -18.23 -10.04
N LEU A 12 -9.42 -19.38 -9.35
CA LEU A 12 -9.13 -19.45 -7.92
C LEU A 12 -7.72 -18.93 -7.61
N LEU A 13 -6.71 -19.30 -8.43
CA LEU A 13 -5.35 -18.81 -8.27
C LEU A 13 -5.26 -17.28 -8.40
N ILE A 14 -5.93 -16.70 -9.39
CA ILE A 14 -5.96 -15.24 -9.60
C ILE A 14 -6.59 -14.54 -8.38
N VAL A 15 -7.71 -15.06 -7.87
CA VAL A 15 -8.36 -14.51 -6.66
C VAL A 15 -7.44 -14.59 -5.45
N LYS A 16 -6.73 -15.72 -5.27
CA LYS A 16 -5.75 -15.89 -4.18
C LYS A 16 -4.60 -14.88 -4.30
N ILE A 17 -4.04 -14.68 -5.49
CA ILE A 17 -2.97 -13.69 -5.72
C ILE A 17 -3.45 -12.29 -5.38
N LYS A 18 -4.64 -11.90 -5.83
CA LYS A 18 -5.25 -10.61 -5.49
C LYS A 18 -5.41 -10.44 -3.98
N ALA A 19 -5.91 -11.45 -3.29
CA ALA A 19 -6.10 -11.42 -1.84
C ALA A 19 -4.77 -11.25 -1.10
N ILE A 20 -3.73 -12.02 -1.47
CA ILE A 20 -2.39 -11.92 -0.88
C ILE A 20 -1.82 -10.50 -1.08
N LEU A 21 -1.91 -9.96 -2.30
CA LEU A 21 -1.42 -8.61 -2.60
C LEU A 21 -2.15 -7.56 -1.76
N SER A 22 -3.48 -7.62 -1.67
CA SER A 22 -4.26 -6.70 -0.82
C SER A 22 -3.84 -6.76 0.65
N THR A 23 -3.64 -7.98 1.18
CA THR A 23 -3.22 -8.16 2.58
C THR A 23 -1.81 -7.62 2.82
N LEU A 24 -0.86 -7.86 1.91
CA LEU A 24 0.50 -7.32 2.03
C LEU A 24 0.53 -5.80 1.99
N ILE A 25 -0.26 -5.19 1.08
CA ILE A 25 -0.42 -3.73 1.01
C ILE A 25 -0.99 -3.20 2.33
N LEU A 26 -2.02 -3.82 2.88
CA LEU A 26 -2.61 -3.40 4.16
C LEU A 26 -1.60 -3.50 5.32
N LEU A 27 -0.78 -4.54 5.36
CA LEU A 27 0.25 -4.70 6.39
C LEU A 27 1.35 -3.63 6.28
N LEU A 28 1.77 -3.27 5.07
CA LEU A 28 2.77 -2.22 4.84
C LEU A 28 2.19 -0.80 5.00
N PHE A 29 0.89 -0.63 4.74
CA PHE A 29 0.20 0.64 4.90
C PHE A 29 0.34 1.19 6.32
N ILE A 30 0.25 0.34 7.35
CA ILE A 30 0.33 0.74 8.75
C ILE A 30 1.68 1.41 9.10
N PRO A 31 2.84 0.74 8.98
CA PRO A 31 4.14 1.33 9.34
C PRO A 31 4.53 2.49 8.41
N VAL A 32 4.20 2.43 7.12
CA VAL A 32 4.51 3.51 6.16
C VAL A 32 3.69 4.76 6.48
N THR A 33 2.41 4.61 6.79
CA THR A 33 1.55 5.76 7.16
C THR A 33 1.96 6.33 8.51
N PHE A 34 2.19 5.47 9.51
CA PHE A 34 2.67 5.90 10.82
C PHE A 34 3.97 6.70 10.72
N SER A 35 4.96 6.16 10.01
CA SER A 35 6.24 6.84 9.81
C SER A 35 6.10 8.10 8.95
N GLY A 36 5.22 8.11 7.96
CA GLY A 36 4.92 9.29 7.14
C GLY A 36 4.31 10.43 7.95
N ILE A 37 3.37 10.13 8.85
CA ILE A 37 2.80 11.12 9.78
C ILE A 37 3.90 11.67 10.70
N GLY A 38 4.75 10.81 11.25
CA GLY A 38 5.88 11.24 12.06
C GLY A 38 6.83 12.16 11.29
N LEU A 39 7.23 11.77 10.07
CA LEU A 39 8.13 12.56 9.22
C LEU A 39 7.51 13.88 8.76
N TYR A 40 6.19 13.95 8.61
CA TYR A 40 5.48 15.20 8.30
C TYR A 40 5.70 16.27 9.39
N PHE A 41 5.75 15.87 10.66
CA PHE A 41 6.04 16.78 11.78
C PHE A 41 7.53 16.93 12.09
N ALA A 42 8.40 16.10 11.50
CA ALA A 42 9.81 16.10 11.80
C ALA A 42 10.49 17.38 11.29
N PRO A 43 11.26 18.09 12.12
CA PRO A 43 12.03 19.24 11.65
C PRO A 43 13.15 18.80 10.71
N SER A 44 13.89 19.77 10.15
CA SER A 44 15.06 19.47 9.31
C SER A 44 16.05 18.54 10.03
N GLY A 45 16.76 17.69 9.29
CA GLY A 45 17.58 16.62 9.89
C GLY A 45 18.67 17.12 10.85
N ARG A 46 19.20 18.34 10.65
CA ARG A 46 20.13 18.95 11.61
C ARG A 46 19.43 19.31 12.92
N ILE A 47 18.27 19.97 12.84
CA ILE A 47 17.51 20.38 14.03
C ILE A 47 17.03 19.15 14.80
N ALA A 48 16.49 18.15 14.10
CA ALA A 48 16.04 16.90 14.72
C ALA A 48 17.12 16.23 15.57
N ARG A 49 18.37 16.21 15.09
CA ARG A 49 19.51 15.65 15.83
C ARG A 49 19.92 16.50 17.03
N ILE A 50 19.98 17.82 16.86
CA ILE A 50 20.39 18.73 17.96
C ILE A 50 19.36 18.72 19.09
N THR A 51 18.07 18.65 18.76
CA THR A 51 16.99 18.68 19.75
C THR A 51 16.60 17.29 20.26
N ASN A 52 17.27 16.22 19.81
CA ASN A 52 16.86 14.83 20.04
C ASN A 52 15.36 14.63 19.78
N TRP A 53 14.89 15.15 18.66
CA TRP A 53 13.48 15.11 18.32
C TRP A 53 13.00 13.68 18.18
N THR A 54 11.84 13.39 18.75
CA THR A 54 11.18 12.09 18.66
C THR A 54 9.70 12.25 18.37
N PHE A 55 9.13 11.25 17.71
CA PHE A 55 7.70 11.09 17.53
C PHE A 55 7.28 9.77 18.17
N LEU A 56 6.51 9.86 19.25
CA LEU A 56 6.05 8.69 20.02
C LEU A 56 7.21 7.75 20.40
N GLY A 57 8.37 8.32 20.73
CA GLY A 57 9.59 7.58 21.12
C GLY A 57 10.49 7.14 19.96
N PHE A 58 10.12 7.39 18.71
CA PHE A 58 10.96 7.09 17.54
C PHE A 58 11.74 8.32 17.10
N SER A 59 13.05 8.18 16.86
CA SER A 59 13.84 9.24 16.26
C SER A 59 13.45 9.46 14.80
N LYS A 60 13.80 10.62 14.25
CA LYS A 60 13.58 10.90 12.83
C LYS A 60 14.23 9.85 11.93
N GLU A 61 15.45 9.42 12.24
CA GLU A 61 16.18 8.42 11.47
C GLU A 61 15.48 7.06 11.48
N SER A 62 14.90 6.66 12.61
CA SER A 62 14.10 5.44 12.69
C SER A 62 12.83 5.54 11.85
N LEU A 63 12.15 6.68 11.87
CA LEU A 63 10.97 6.92 11.03
C LEU A 63 11.34 6.93 9.54
N GLU A 64 12.46 7.53 9.14
CA GLU A 64 12.96 7.50 7.75
C GLU A 64 13.25 6.05 7.30
N ALA A 65 13.86 5.23 8.15
CA ALA A 65 14.11 3.82 7.86
C ALA A 65 12.82 3.01 7.71
N MET A 66 11.81 3.28 8.56
CA MET A 66 10.49 2.66 8.49
C MET A 66 9.65 3.15 7.29
N HIS A 67 9.92 4.35 6.78
CA HIS A 67 9.15 4.93 5.69
C HIS A 67 9.75 4.65 4.32
N ASN A 68 11.05 4.87 4.13
CA ASN A 68 11.64 4.95 2.79
C ASN A 68 11.68 3.59 2.10
N VAL A 69 12.31 2.59 2.73
CA VAL A 69 12.45 1.26 2.12
C VAL A 69 11.09 0.54 2.06
N PRO A 70 10.31 0.45 3.16
CA PRO A 70 8.99 -0.16 3.10
C PRO A 70 8.02 0.60 2.20
N GLY A 71 8.13 1.93 2.12
CA GLY A 71 7.32 2.79 1.26
C GLY A 71 7.57 2.57 -0.23
N MET A 72 8.83 2.34 -0.64
CA MET A 72 9.14 1.96 -2.02
C MET A 72 8.51 0.61 -2.39
N VAL A 73 8.62 -0.39 -1.51
CA VAL A 73 7.98 -1.71 -1.71
C VAL A 73 6.46 -1.59 -1.74
N PHE A 74 5.88 -0.82 -0.83
CA PHE A 74 4.44 -0.53 -0.79
C PHE A 74 3.97 0.10 -2.10
N GLY A 75 4.67 1.12 -2.60
CA GLY A 75 4.35 1.77 -3.87
C GLY A 75 4.37 0.80 -5.05
N ALA A 76 5.39 -0.05 -5.15
CA ALA A 76 5.47 -1.08 -6.19
C ALA A 76 4.30 -2.08 -6.11
N LEU A 77 3.96 -2.55 -4.90
CA LEU A 77 2.83 -3.46 -4.69
C LEU A 77 1.49 -2.81 -5.04
N VAL A 78 1.30 -1.53 -4.71
CA VAL A 78 0.11 -0.76 -5.10
C VAL A 78 -0.03 -0.69 -6.62
N VAL A 79 1.06 -0.42 -7.36
CA VAL A 79 1.01 -0.42 -8.83
C VAL A 79 0.57 -1.78 -9.37
N ILE A 80 1.15 -2.88 -8.88
CA ILE A 80 0.77 -4.24 -9.28
C ILE A 80 -0.72 -4.51 -8.95
N HIS A 81 -1.16 -4.10 -7.77
CA HIS A 81 -2.55 -4.25 -7.33
C HIS A 81 -3.52 -3.48 -8.24
N LEU A 82 -3.17 -2.26 -8.64
CA LEU A 82 -3.95 -1.45 -9.59
C LEU A 82 -4.04 -2.12 -10.96
N LEU A 83 -2.92 -2.62 -11.49
CA LEU A 83 -2.90 -3.31 -12.79
C LEU A 83 -3.76 -4.58 -12.79
N LEU A 84 -3.69 -5.40 -11.74
CA LEU A 84 -4.50 -6.62 -11.62
C LEU A 84 -6.01 -6.35 -11.42
N ASN A 85 -6.37 -5.20 -10.88
CA ASN A 85 -7.75 -4.81 -10.59
C ASN A 85 -8.29 -3.71 -11.53
N PHE A 86 -7.54 -3.32 -12.56
CA PHE A 86 -7.89 -2.21 -13.46
C PHE A 86 -9.29 -2.30 -14.05
N LYS A 87 -9.74 -3.50 -14.45
CA LYS A 87 -11.10 -3.71 -14.97
C LYS A 87 -12.19 -3.36 -13.96
N ILE A 88 -11.96 -3.70 -12.69
CA ILE A 88 -12.89 -3.41 -11.59
C ILE A 88 -12.91 -1.89 -11.36
N TYR A 89 -11.74 -1.27 -11.19
CA TYR A 89 -11.64 0.18 -10.99
C TYR A 89 -12.24 1.00 -12.11
N LYS A 90 -12.02 0.59 -13.37
CA LYS A 90 -12.66 1.24 -14.52
C LYS A 90 -14.18 1.19 -14.39
N ASN A 91 -14.75 0.04 -14.03
CA ASN A 91 -16.19 -0.11 -13.87
C ASN A 91 -16.72 0.71 -12.69
N GLU A 92 -16.00 0.76 -11.58
CA GLU A 92 -16.33 1.60 -10.42
C GLU A 92 -16.33 3.08 -10.79
N ILE A 93 -15.31 3.57 -11.51
CA ILE A 93 -15.24 4.95 -12.00
C ILE A 93 -16.40 5.26 -12.95
N ILE A 94 -16.71 4.35 -13.89
CA ILE A 94 -17.86 4.52 -14.79
C ILE A 94 -19.16 4.59 -13.99
N CYS A 95 -19.31 3.75 -12.96
CA CYS A 95 -20.48 3.76 -12.08
C CYS A 95 -20.61 5.11 -11.36
N LEU A 96 -19.54 5.58 -10.71
CA LEU A 96 -19.49 6.85 -9.99
C LEU A 96 -19.79 8.07 -10.89
N ILE A 97 -19.44 8.02 -12.17
CA ILE A 97 -19.74 9.10 -13.13
C ILE A 97 -21.17 8.97 -13.68
N ARG A 98 -21.68 7.74 -13.83
CA ARG A 98 -23.00 7.46 -14.40
C ARG A 98 -24.15 7.46 -13.39
N THR A 99 -23.88 7.59 -12.09
CA THR A 99 -24.90 7.88 -11.09
C THR A 99 -25.52 9.24 -11.39
N LYS A 100 -26.47 9.24 -12.32
CA LYS A 100 -27.46 10.28 -12.53
C LYS A 100 -28.24 10.43 -11.22
N THR A 101 -28.33 11.66 -10.75
CA THR A 101 -29.42 12.14 -9.89
C THR A 101 -30.76 11.85 -10.54
#